data_AF-A0A1Y3BFT8-F1
#
_entry.id   AF-A0A1Y3BFT8-F1
#
_cell.length_a   1.000
_cell.length_b   1.000
_cell.length_c   1.000
_cell.angle_alpha   90.00
_cell.angle_beta   90.00
_cell.angle_gamma   90.00
#
_symmetry.space_group_name_H-M   'P 1'
#
loop_
_entity.id
_entity.type
_entity.pdbx_description
1 polymer ?
#
loop_
_entity_poly.entity_id
_entity_poly.type
_entity_poly.pdbx_seq_one_letter_code
_entity_poly.pdbx_strand_id
1 'polypeptide(L)'
;MFNEDFDEDYVEIDYDQISSDDLQQQQQNRVQIHQDNHQIGFIMRAIVNREYGFHNDSKNHPKMSNYNPIRFKHHLRDSLYLMKNMSHTNEMFEHIEPIYSVDFNHNGQYICSSGNDCKVAIWNWPDSNLDYIYDSGHLTSGVRCCRWSPDGDYITTCGDDGFVRCAIIDRPLVTQSRVTCYHDAIVNEFVHCDPCVILSAGQDGRIFQSDLRQRSAIELLNIPRRKDGVFRFRTIDCNREIRPHLFAVAGYGSSVLVYDRRFINNSDGNHLPYCTYYLSFLAFNEEDRSRFSVPCVRFSPNGDRLLCSASTGEVVIADITRGSNVSSRRSVLIGQGVKLFSEPTFKCCWFGDRLAFSTSNDGFLYAWDVYDGTMIFFKIGDEIGNTNEIFFRYHFID
;
A
#
# COMPACT_ATOMS: atom_id res chain seq x y z
N MET A 1 -29.67 48.27 -0.20
CA MET A 1 -30.51 48.42 1.00
C MET A 1 -31.72 47.54 0.81
N PHE A 2 -31.63 46.31 1.32
CA PHE A 2 -32.76 45.43 1.57
C PHE A 2 -32.60 44.97 3.02
N ASN A 3 -33.60 45.30 3.84
CA ASN A 3 -33.82 44.81 5.19
C ASN A 3 -34.22 43.33 5.13
N GLU A 4 -33.97 42.55 6.17
CA GLU A 4 -34.98 42.19 7.19
C GLU A 4 -34.42 41.09 8.11
N ASP A 5 -34.96 41.12 9.33
CA ASP A 5 -34.58 40.40 10.53
C ASP A 5 -34.75 38.88 10.40
N PHE A 6 -33.88 38.11 11.06
CA PHE A 6 -34.14 36.71 11.40
C PHE A 6 -33.73 36.47 12.85
N ASP A 7 -34.77 36.43 13.69
CA ASP A 7 -34.74 35.96 15.07
C ASP A 7 -34.37 34.46 15.14
N GLU A 8 -33.65 34.11 16.19
CA GLU A 8 -33.19 32.77 16.54
C GLU A 8 -34.34 31.92 17.09
N ASP A 9 -34.84 30.96 16.30
CA ASP A 9 -35.63 29.83 16.81
C ASP A 9 -34.74 28.58 16.89
N TYR A 10 -34.25 28.30 18.09
CA TYR A 10 -33.72 27.00 18.48
C TYR A 10 -34.88 25.98 18.53
N VAL A 11 -34.89 25.02 17.61
CA VAL A 11 -35.74 23.83 17.71
C VAL A 11 -34.91 22.71 18.36
N GLU A 12 -35.21 22.41 19.62
CA GLU A 12 -34.79 21.15 20.25
C GLU A 12 -35.44 19.98 19.49
N ILE A 13 -34.62 19.08 18.94
CA ILE A 13 -35.09 17.81 18.38
C ILE A 13 -35.04 16.77 19.51
N ASP A 14 -36.21 16.44 20.04
CA ASP A 14 -36.41 15.33 20.98
C ASP A 14 -36.12 13.99 20.29
N TYR A 15 -35.16 13.22 20.80
CA TYR A 15 -34.71 11.93 20.23
C TYR A 15 -35.53 10.70 20.67
N ASP A 16 -36.67 10.89 21.36
CA ASP A 16 -37.38 9.79 22.03
C ASP A 16 -38.71 9.36 21.39
N GLN A 17 -38.96 9.68 20.11
CA GLN A 17 -40.11 9.15 19.37
C GLN A 17 -39.75 8.62 17.98
N ILE A 18 -38.93 7.56 17.93
CA ILE A 18 -38.96 6.62 16.81
C ILE A 18 -39.85 5.45 17.25
N SER A 19 -41.04 5.36 16.65
CA SER A 19 -41.95 4.26 16.90
C SER A 19 -41.31 2.94 16.46
N SER A 20 -41.58 1.85 17.20
CA SER A 20 -41.09 0.50 16.89
C SER A 20 -41.51 -0.02 15.51
N ASP A 21 -42.44 0.66 14.83
CA ASP A 21 -42.95 0.28 13.52
C ASP A 21 -42.08 0.82 12.36
N ASP A 22 -41.36 1.93 12.56
CA ASP A 22 -40.45 2.49 11.53
C ASP A 22 -39.15 1.67 11.39
N LEU A 23 -38.70 1.04 12.49
CA LEU A 23 -37.58 0.10 12.48
C LEU A 23 -37.92 -1.23 11.77
N GLN A 24 -39.20 -1.63 11.75
CA GLN A 24 -39.65 -2.82 11.03
C GLN A 24 -39.81 -2.56 9.52
N GLN A 25 -40.21 -1.35 9.11
CA GLN A 25 -40.30 -1.00 7.68
C GLN A 25 -38.92 -0.81 7.03
N GLN A 26 -37.90 -0.30 7.75
CA GLN A 26 -36.53 -0.25 7.22
C GLN A 26 -35.85 -1.64 7.11
N GLN A 27 -36.27 -2.62 7.90
CA GLN A 27 -35.79 -4.02 7.74
C GLN A 27 -36.40 -4.73 6.52
N GLN A 28 -37.57 -4.30 6.02
CA GLN A 28 -38.24 -4.93 4.88
C GLN A 28 -37.74 -4.46 3.50
N ASN A 29 -36.94 -3.39 3.42
CA ASN A 29 -36.32 -2.94 2.16
C ASN A 29 -34.86 -3.40 1.99
N ARG A 30 -34.44 -4.49 2.64
CA ARG A 30 -33.32 -5.28 2.11
C ARG A 30 -33.82 -5.95 0.84
N VAL A 31 -33.33 -5.50 -0.31
CA VAL A 31 -33.34 -6.32 -1.53
C VAL A 31 -32.61 -7.61 -1.18
N GLN A 32 -33.35 -8.63 -0.76
CA GLN A 32 -32.86 -9.99 -0.68
C GLN A 32 -32.64 -10.42 -2.12
N ILE A 33 -31.43 -10.20 -2.62
CA ILE A 33 -30.95 -10.95 -3.78
C ILE A 33 -30.86 -12.39 -3.28
N HIS A 34 -31.87 -13.20 -3.59
CA HIS A 34 -31.72 -14.65 -3.54
C HIS A 34 -30.61 -15.00 -4.54
N GLN A 35 -29.38 -15.09 -4.05
CA GLN A 35 -28.28 -15.66 -4.82
C GLN A 35 -28.49 -17.16 -4.84
N ASP A 36 -29.18 -17.63 -5.88
CA ASP A 36 -29.20 -19.04 -6.22
C ASP A 36 -27.74 -19.46 -6.47
N ASN A 37 -27.19 -20.35 -5.63
CA ASN A 37 -25.82 -20.87 -5.74
C ASN A 37 -25.46 -21.41 -7.14
N HIS A 38 -26.46 -21.72 -7.97
CA HIS A 38 -26.27 -22.15 -9.36
C HIS A 38 -25.84 -21.01 -10.30
N GLN A 39 -26.24 -19.75 -10.04
CA GLN A 39 -25.86 -18.60 -10.89
C GLN A 39 -24.38 -18.23 -10.75
N ILE A 40 -23.79 -18.43 -9.56
CA ILE A 40 -22.36 -18.19 -9.30
C ILE A 40 -21.50 -19.10 -10.21
N GLY A 41 -21.89 -20.38 -10.35
CA GLY A 41 -21.20 -21.32 -11.24
C GLY A 41 -21.23 -20.90 -12.73
N PHE A 42 -22.34 -20.34 -13.21
CA PHE A 42 -22.45 -19.83 -14.58
C PHE A 42 -21.64 -18.54 -14.80
N ILE A 43 -21.62 -17.64 -13.81
CA ILE A 43 -20.82 -16.41 -13.87
C ILE A 43 -19.32 -16.75 -13.86
N MET A 44 -18.88 -17.63 -12.96
CA MET A 44 -17.48 -18.07 -12.91
C MET A 44 -17.06 -18.74 -14.22
N ARG A 45 -17.89 -19.63 -14.77
CA ARG A 45 -17.62 -20.25 -16.07
C ARG A 45 -17.58 -19.25 -17.22
N ALA A 46 -18.44 -18.22 -17.20
CA ALA A 46 -18.45 -17.16 -18.21
C ALA A 46 -17.22 -16.23 -18.09
N ILE A 47 -16.74 -15.97 -16.88
CA ILE A 47 -15.50 -15.22 -16.61
C ILE A 47 -14.31 -16.03 -17.11
N VAL A 48 -14.18 -17.29 -16.70
CA VAL A 48 -13.11 -18.21 -17.14
C VAL A 48 -13.09 -18.32 -18.67
N ASN A 49 -14.23 -18.53 -19.31
CA ASN A 49 -14.31 -18.58 -20.77
C ASN A 49 -13.78 -17.28 -21.42
N ARG A 50 -14.10 -16.11 -20.85
CA ARG A 50 -13.60 -14.81 -21.33
C ARG A 50 -12.10 -14.62 -21.07
N GLU A 51 -11.55 -15.16 -19.99
CA GLU A 51 -10.09 -15.20 -19.75
C GLU A 51 -9.35 -15.98 -20.84
N TYR A 52 -9.98 -17.02 -21.39
CA TYR A 52 -9.46 -17.79 -22.52
C TYR A 52 -9.85 -17.23 -23.89
N GLY A 53 -10.52 -16.06 -23.95
CA GLY A 53 -10.96 -15.43 -25.21
C GLY A 53 -12.23 -16.01 -25.83
N PHE A 54 -12.90 -16.94 -25.14
CA PHE A 54 -14.19 -17.51 -25.55
C PHE A 54 -15.35 -16.64 -25.09
N HIS A 55 -16.25 -16.31 -26.00
CA HIS A 55 -17.54 -15.69 -25.69
C HIS A 55 -18.66 -16.47 -26.35
N ASN A 56 -19.74 -16.74 -25.61
CA ASN A 56 -20.95 -17.28 -26.19
C ASN A 56 -21.75 -16.15 -26.80
N ASP A 57 -21.58 -15.93 -28.10
CA ASP A 57 -22.54 -15.13 -28.85
C ASP A 57 -23.76 -16.03 -29.09
N SER A 58 -24.93 -15.56 -28.66
CA SER A 58 -26.16 -16.35 -28.70
C SER A 58 -26.52 -16.69 -30.15
N LYS A 59 -26.11 -17.89 -30.61
CA LYS A 59 -26.75 -18.77 -31.61
C LYS A 59 -25.79 -19.58 -32.51
N ASN A 60 -24.47 -19.43 -32.46
CA ASN A 60 -23.58 -20.28 -33.27
C ASN A 60 -22.25 -20.56 -32.56
N HIS A 61 -21.67 -21.73 -32.83
CA HIS A 61 -20.42 -22.29 -32.30
C HIS A 61 -19.42 -21.30 -31.68
N PRO A 62 -18.73 -21.66 -30.57
CA PRO A 62 -17.76 -20.78 -29.90
C PRO A 62 -16.73 -20.30 -30.92
N LYS A 63 -16.86 -19.03 -31.34
CA LYS A 63 -15.89 -18.38 -32.19
C LYS A 63 -14.83 -17.74 -31.30
N MET A 64 -13.56 -17.96 -31.65
CA MET A 64 -12.45 -17.23 -31.05
C MET A 64 -12.63 -15.75 -31.46
N SER A 65 -13.10 -14.93 -30.54
CA SER A 65 -13.44 -13.54 -30.83
C SER A 65 -12.17 -12.67 -30.83
N ASN A 66 -12.26 -11.43 -31.34
CA ASN A 66 -11.21 -10.39 -31.19
C ASN A 66 -11.01 -9.94 -29.72
N TYR A 67 -11.54 -10.69 -28.76
CA TYR A 67 -11.45 -10.41 -27.35
C TYR A 67 -10.02 -10.66 -26.87
N ASN A 68 -9.36 -9.59 -26.43
CA ASN A 68 -8.00 -9.69 -25.94
C ASN A 68 -8.04 -10.10 -24.46
N PRO A 69 -7.60 -11.32 -24.09
CA PRO A 69 -7.65 -11.81 -22.72
C PRO A 69 -6.80 -10.94 -21.77
N ILE A 70 -5.75 -10.29 -22.27
CA ILE A 70 -4.93 -9.35 -21.50
C ILE A 70 -5.76 -8.12 -21.12
N ARG A 71 -6.53 -7.55 -22.06
CA ARG A 71 -7.42 -6.41 -21.77
C ARG A 71 -8.51 -6.79 -20.78
N PHE A 72 -9.09 -7.99 -20.91
CA PHE A 72 -10.08 -8.44 -19.95
C PHE A 72 -9.49 -8.61 -18.55
N LYS A 73 -8.31 -9.21 -18.43
CA LYS A 73 -7.56 -9.28 -17.17
C LYS A 73 -7.37 -7.87 -16.59
N HIS A 74 -6.91 -6.90 -17.37
CA HIS A 74 -6.81 -5.50 -16.91
C HIS A 74 -8.16 -4.92 -16.45
N HIS A 75 -9.24 -5.11 -17.21
CA HIS A 75 -10.55 -4.60 -16.83
C HIS A 75 -11.15 -5.27 -15.57
N LEU A 76 -10.88 -6.56 -15.35
CA LEU A 76 -11.24 -7.24 -14.10
C LEU A 76 -10.48 -6.64 -12.91
N ARG A 77 -9.17 -6.40 -13.09
CA ARG A 77 -8.31 -5.78 -12.07
C ARG A 77 -8.73 -4.37 -11.70
N ASP A 78 -9.39 -3.65 -12.60
CA ASP A 78 -9.85 -2.28 -12.36
C ASP A 78 -11.35 -2.23 -11.98
N SER A 79 -12.01 -3.39 -11.80
CA SER A 79 -13.45 -3.47 -11.60
C SER A 79 -13.84 -3.16 -10.15
N LEU A 80 -14.41 -1.96 -9.95
CA LEU A 80 -15.04 -1.59 -8.69
C LEU A 80 -16.17 -2.55 -8.29
N TYR A 81 -16.83 -3.20 -9.27
CA TYR A 81 -17.91 -4.15 -8.99
C TYR A 81 -17.41 -5.42 -8.29
N LEU A 82 -16.25 -5.94 -8.72
CA LEU A 82 -15.62 -7.07 -8.03
C LEU A 82 -15.20 -6.66 -6.62
N MET A 83 -14.66 -5.45 -6.47
CA MET A 83 -14.28 -4.94 -5.16
C MET A 83 -15.46 -4.81 -4.21
N LYS A 84 -16.62 -4.34 -4.69
CA LYS A 84 -17.85 -4.25 -3.87
C LYS A 84 -18.32 -5.60 -3.34
N ASN A 85 -17.98 -6.70 -4.01
CA ASN A 85 -18.35 -8.04 -3.59
C ASN A 85 -17.23 -8.76 -2.83
N MET A 86 -16.15 -8.06 -2.44
CA MET A 86 -15.17 -8.63 -1.54
C MET A 86 -15.82 -8.95 -0.19
N SER A 87 -15.60 -10.17 0.27
CA SER A 87 -16.01 -10.64 1.58
C SER A 87 -14.81 -11.19 2.32
N HIS A 88 -14.85 -11.07 3.63
CA HIS A 88 -13.93 -11.78 4.50
C HIS A 88 -14.03 -13.30 4.28
N THR A 89 -12.89 -14.00 4.18
CA THR A 89 -12.84 -15.45 3.93
C THR A 89 -12.30 -16.21 5.14
N ASN A 90 -11.09 -15.90 5.60
CA ASN A 90 -10.37 -16.65 6.63
C ASN A 90 -9.58 -15.71 7.56
N GLU A 91 -9.38 -16.17 8.80
CA GLU A 91 -8.55 -15.53 9.82
C GLU A 91 -7.38 -16.44 10.19
N MET A 92 -6.20 -15.85 10.39
CA MET A 92 -4.95 -16.57 10.68
C MET A 92 -4.39 -16.06 12.01
N PHE A 93 -4.26 -16.96 12.99
CA PHE A 93 -3.87 -16.62 14.37
C PHE A 93 -2.56 -17.32 14.74
N GLU A 94 -1.47 -16.56 14.88
CA GLU A 94 -0.19 -17.07 15.37
C GLU A 94 0.62 -15.98 16.07
N HIS A 95 0.65 -14.77 15.51
CA HIS A 95 1.33 -13.64 16.16
C HIS A 95 0.62 -13.26 17.46
N ILE A 96 1.40 -13.14 18.53
CA ILE A 96 0.92 -12.80 19.89
C ILE A 96 0.94 -11.29 20.17
N GLU A 97 1.47 -10.52 19.24
CA GLU A 97 1.70 -9.08 19.30
C GLU A 97 1.32 -8.43 17.96
N PRO A 98 1.19 -7.09 17.87
CA PRO A 98 0.76 -6.42 16.64
C PRO A 98 1.59 -6.79 15.42
N ILE A 99 0.89 -7.17 14.34
CA ILE A 99 1.48 -7.43 13.02
C ILE A 99 1.75 -6.09 12.34
N TYR A 100 2.93 -5.94 11.76
CA TYR A 100 3.33 -4.71 11.07
C TYR A 100 3.42 -4.88 9.56
N SER A 101 3.62 -6.10 9.06
CA SER A 101 3.83 -6.32 7.63
C SER A 101 3.34 -7.69 7.19
N VAL A 102 2.81 -7.72 5.97
CA VAL A 102 2.42 -8.93 5.25
C VAL A 102 2.83 -8.79 3.79
N ASP A 103 3.25 -9.89 3.17
CA ASP A 103 3.58 -9.91 1.74
C ASP A 103 3.34 -11.31 1.14
N PHE A 104 2.99 -11.36 -0.13
CA PHE A 104 2.82 -12.63 -0.85
C PHE A 104 4.06 -13.01 -1.64
N ASN A 105 4.41 -14.29 -1.63
CA ASN A 105 5.48 -14.82 -2.46
C ASN A 105 5.14 -14.79 -3.96
N HIS A 106 6.12 -14.93 -4.87
CA HIS A 106 5.93 -14.73 -6.31
C HIS A 106 4.82 -15.56 -6.99
N ASN A 107 4.48 -16.74 -6.49
CA ASN A 107 3.38 -17.53 -7.05
C ASN A 107 2.02 -17.31 -6.35
N GLY A 108 1.98 -16.59 -5.23
CA GLY A 108 0.77 -16.30 -4.46
C GLY A 108 0.26 -17.45 -3.61
N GLN A 109 1.03 -18.54 -3.50
CA GLN A 109 0.68 -19.67 -2.64
C GLN A 109 1.02 -19.41 -1.17
N TYR A 110 1.99 -18.53 -0.91
CA TYR A 110 2.47 -18.27 0.43
C TYR A 110 2.38 -16.79 0.80
N ILE A 111 2.06 -16.53 2.06
CA ILE A 111 2.13 -15.22 2.68
C ILE A 111 3.23 -15.27 3.73
N CYS A 112 4.08 -14.25 3.82
CA CYS A 112 4.87 -14.00 5.03
C CYS A 112 4.24 -12.87 5.84
N SER A 113 4.26 -12.99 7.16
CA SER A 113 3.85 -11.94 8.08
C SER A 113 4.91 -11.72 9.15
N SER A 114 5.03 -10.50 9.64
CA SER A 114 5.94 -10.14 10.72
C SER A 114 5.36 -9.07 11.63
N GLY A 115 5.79 -9.06 12.89
CA GLY A 115 5.27 -8.13 13.87
C GLY A 115 6.22 -7.83 15.02
N ASN A 116 5.63 -7.31 16.10
CA ASN A 116 6.35 -6.91 17.31
C ASN A 116 6.87 -8.09 18.15
N ASP A 117 6.37 -9.31 17.90
CA ASP A 117 6.85 -10.54 18.54
C ASP A 117 8.22 -11.04 18.01
N CYS A 118 8.86 -10.28 17.11
CA CYS A 118 10.15 -10.58 16.50
C CYS A 118 10.19 -11.86 15.64
N LYS A 119 9.02 -12.43 15.32
CA LYS A 119 8.91 -13.64 14.49
C LYS A 119 8.48 -13.31 13.07
N VAL A 120 8.78 -14.23 12.16
CA VAL A 120 8.17 -14.27 10.83
C VAL A 120 7.40 -15.56 10.68
N ALA A 121 6.11 -15.44 10.38
CA ALA A 121 5.22 -16.56 10.12
C ALA A 121 4.98 -16.69 8.61
N ILE A 122 4.91 -17.93 8.14
CA ILE A 122 4.67 -18.26 6.73
C ILE A 122 3.42 -19.10 6.64
N TRP A 123 2.51 -18.64 5.80
CA TRP A 123 1.19 -19.21 5.66
C TRP A 123 1.04 -19.80 4.27
N ASN A 124 0.49 -21.00 4.18
CA ASN A 124 -0.08 -21.51 2.95
C ASN A 124 -1.45 -20.84 2.77
N TRP A 125 -1.56 -19.93 1.81
CA TRP A 125 -2.74 -19.10 1.59
C TRP A 125 -3.98 -19.92 1.19
N PRO A 126 -3.93 -20.80 0.16
CA PRO A 126 -5.06 -21.65 -0.23
C PRO A 126 -5.69 -22.42 0.93
N ASP A 127 -4.86 -22.98 1.82
CA ASP A 127 -5.32 -23.79 2.94
C ASP A 127 -5.50 -22.96 4.23
N SER A 128 -5.09 -21.70 4.22
CA SER A 128 -5.09 -20.78 5.37
C SER A 128 -4.43 -21.38 6.62
N ASN A 129 -3.38 -22.17 6.40
CA ASN A 129 -2.65 -22.87 7.45
C ASN A 129 -1.26 -22.27 7.63
N LEU A 130 -0.80 -22.23 8.87
CA LEU A 130 0.60 -21.94 9.18
C LEU A 130 1.47 -23.08 8.65
N ASP A 131 2.37 -22.76 7.73
CA ASP A 131 3.34 -23.71 7.17
C ASP A 131 4.56 -23.77 8.09
N TYR A 132 5.12 -22.61 8.46
CA TYR A 132 6.20 -22.53 9.44
C TYR A 132 6.32 -21.14 10.07
N ILE A 133 6.97 -21.08 11.23
CA ILE A 133 7.32 -19.85 11.93
C ILE A 133 8.78 -19.92 12.39
N TYR A 134 9.49 -18.80 12.31
CA TYR A 134 10.88 -18.73 12.75
C TYR A 134 11.21 -17.39 13.43
N ASP A 135 12.27 -17.41 14.23
CA ASP A 135 12.83 -16.20 14.83
C ASP A 135 13.59 -15.40 13.76
N SER A 136 13.20 -14.15 13.56
CA SER A 136 13.80 -13.29 12.53
C SER A 136 15.28 -12.96 12.83
N GLY A 137 15.72 -13.13 14.07
CA GLY A 137 17.01 -12.70 14.60
C GLY A 137 17.04 -11.23 15.06
N HIS A 138 15.93 -10.49 14.92
CA HIS A 138 15.76 -9.18 15.55
C HIS A 138 15.51 -9.38 17.04
N LEU A 139 16.31 -8.72 17.90
CA LEU A 139 16.25 -8.92 19.34
C LEU A 139 15.55 -7.73 19.99
N THR A 140 14.51 -8.00 20.79
CA THR A 140 13.81 -7.00 21.63
C THR A 140 13.19 -5.82 20.88
N SER A 141 13.06 -5.93 19.56
CA SER A 141 12.71 -4.86 18.64
C SER A 141 11.84 -5.43 17.53
N GLY A 142 10.64 -4.85 17.34
CA GLY A 142 9.65 -5.38 16.40
C GLY A 142 10.14 -5.37 14.94
N VAL A 143 9.71 -6.38 14.18
CA VAL A 143 9.97 -6.47 12.73
C VAL A 143 8.94 -5.62 12.01
N ARG A 144 9.36 -4.45 11.54
CA ARG A 144 8.50 -3.43 10.92
C ARG A 144 8.08 -3.80 9.49
N CYS A 145 8.95 -4.50 8.76
CA CYS A 145 8.68 -4.91 7.39
C CYS A 145 9.26 -6.29 7.11
N CYS A 146 8.48 -7.15 6.45
CA CYS A 146 8.95 -8.38 5.85
C CYS A 146 8.47 -8.45 4.40
N ARG A 147 9.33 -8.88 3.47
CA ARG A 147 8.92 -9.10 2.07
C ARG A 147 9.59 -10.33 1.50
N TRP A 148 8.85 -11.01 0.63
CA TRP A 148 9.41 -12.02 -0.23
C TRP A 148 10.29 -11.38 -1.29
N SER A 149 11.41 -12.02 -1.53
CA SER A 149 12.15 -11.78 -2.75
C SER A 149 11.29 -12.13 -3.97
N PRO A 150 11.44 -11.39 -5.08
CA PRO A 150 10.72 -11.65 -6.31
C PRO A 150 10.86 -13.03 -6.93
N ASP A 151 11.96 -13.73 -6.67
CA ASP A 151 12.20 -15.12 -7.09
C ASP A 151 11.59 -16.12 -6.09
N GLY A 152 11.43 -15.71 -4.83
CA GLY A 152 10.84 -16.51 -3.77
C GLY A 152 11.86 -17.29 -2.94
N ASP A 153 13.16 -17.07 -3.17
CA ASP A 153 14.24 -17.81 -2.51
C ASP A 153 14.61 -17.23 -1.15
N TYR A 154 14.34 -15.94 -0.96
CA TYR A 154 14.66 -15.17 0.24
C TYR A 154 13.44 -14.49 0.84
N ILE A 155 13.46 -14.31 2.16
CA ILE A 155 12.68 -13.27 2.86
C ILE A 155 13.64 -12.26 3.46
N THR A 156 13.35 -10.99 3.21
CA THR A 156 14.07 -9.88 3.82
C THR A 156 13.22 -9.28 4.94
N THR A 157 13.85 -8.87 6.03
CA THR A 157 13.20 -8.22 7.17
C THR A 157 13.96 -6.97 7.60
N CYS A 158 13.25 -6.00 8.16
CA CYS A 158 13.86 -4.86 8.85
C CYS A 158 13.05 -4.49 10.09
N GLY A 159 13.68 -3.80 11.05
CA GLY A 159 13.03 -3.50 12.32
C GLY A 159 13.61 -2.34 13.10
N ASP A 160 13.16 -2.26 14.36
CA ASP A 160 13.50 -1.16 15.28
C ASP A 160 14.96 -1.18 15.74
N ASP A 161 15.63 -2.32 15.62
CA ASP A 161 17.05 -2.51 15.94
C ASP A 161 17.99 -1.93 14.86
N GLY A 162 17.45 -1.34 13.80
CA GLY A 162 18.21 -0.73 12.70
C GLY A 162 18.83 -1.75 11.74
N PHE A 163 18.66 -3.04 11.98
CA PHE A 163 19.20 -4.07 11.11
C PHE A 163 18.26 -4.37 9.95
N VAL A 164 18.84 -4.72 8.81
CA VAL A 164 18.15 -5.40 7.71
C VAL A 164 18.73 -6.80 7.62
N ARG A 165 17.87 -7.80 7.67
CA ARG A 165 18.24 -9.21 7.62
C ARG A 165 17.64 -9.89 6.40
N CYS A 166 18.31 -10.93 5.95
CA CYS A 166 17.86 -11.78 4.85
C CYS A 166 17.97 -13.23 5.28
N ALA A 167 16.88 -13.97 5.09
CA ALA A 167 16.74 -15.38 5.40
C ALA A 167 16.59 -16.18 4.10
N ILE A 168 17.34 -17.27 3.97
CA ILE A 168 17.18 -18.23 2.85
C ILE A 168 16.08 -19.21 3.20
N ILE A 169 15.20 -19.47 2.24
CA ILE A 169 14.06 -20.37 2.41
C ILE A 169 14.35 -21.66 1.67
N ASP A 170 14.90 -22.63 2.41
CA ASP A 170 15.21 -23.95 1.89
C ASP A 170 14.26 -24.96 2.56
N ARG A 171 13.03 -25.06 2.01
CA ARG A 171 11.92 -25.80 2.63
C ARG A 171 12.38 -27.22 3.05
N PRO A 172 12.14 -27.66 4.29
CA PRO A 172 11.25 -27.11 5.32
C PRO A 172 11.95 -26.23 6.38
N LEU A 173 13.18 -25.77 6.14
CA LEU A 173 14.00 -25.07 7.13
C LEU A 173 14.41 -23.69 6.62
N VAL A 174 14.14 -22.65 7.42
CA VAL A 174 14.92 -21.42 7.30
C VAL A 174 16.31 -21.74 7.83
N THR A 175 17.25 -21.87 6.91
CA THR A 175 18.58 -22.41 7.22
C THR A 175 19.46 -21.36 7.86
N GLN A 176 19.40 -20.10 7.40
CA GLN A 176 20.29 -19.02 7.85
C GLN A 176 19.62 -17.65 7.72
N SER A 177 19.48 -16.90 8.82
CA SER A 177 19.23 -15.45 8.82
C SER A 177 20.56 -14.72 8.96
N ARG A 178 20.82 -13.73 8.09
CA ARG A 178 22.05 -12.94 8.10
C ARG A 178 21.75 -11.46 7.97
N VAL A 179 22.59 -10.64 8.60
CA VAL A 179 22.54 -9.18 8.45
C VAL A 179 23.08 -8.78 7.08
N THR A 180 22.32 -7.98 6.34
CA THR A 180 22.72 -7.41 5.03
C THR A 180 23.08 -5.94 5.13
N CYS A 181 22.41 -5.20 6.03
CA CYS A 181 22.63 -3.77 6.25
C CYS A 181 22.38 -3.41 7.72
N TYR A 182 23.01 -2.32 8.16
CA TYR A 182 22.79 -1.72 9.46
C TYR A 182 22.58 -0.21 9.28
N HIS A 183 21.56 0.32 9.94
CA HIS A 183 21.25 1.74 10.06
C HIS A 183 21.46 2.18 11.52
N ASP A 184 21.83 3.43 11.74
CA ASP A 184 22.02 3.99 13.10
C ASP A 184 20.67 4.30 13.81
N ALA A 185 19.55 3.96 13.19
CA ALA A 185 18.19 4.14 13.71
C ALA A 185 17.21 3.14 13.08
N ILE A 186 15.96 3.18 13.54
CA ILE A 186 14.85 2.34 13.08
C ILE A 186 14.72 2.32 11.55
N VAL A 187 14.51 1.14 10.98
CA VAL A 187 14.16 0.96 9.57
C VAL A 187 12.69 0.55 9.48
N ASN A 188 11.85 1.48 9.01
CA ASN A 188 10.40 1.25 8.92
C ASN A 188 10.03 0.39 7.69
N GLU A 189 10.73 0.58 6.58
CA GLU A 189 10.40 -0.06 5.31
C GLU A 189 11.65 -0.24 4.43
N PHE A 190 11.63 -1.28 3.61
CA PHE A 190 12.55 -1.48 2.50
C PHE A 190 11.77 -1.94 1.26
N VAL A 191 12.39 -1.87 0.09
CA VAL A 191 11.79 -2.30 -1.18
C VAL A 191 12.78 -3.09 -2.04
N HIS A 192 12.28 -4.12 -2.74
CA HIS A 192 13.05 -4.84 -3.75
C HIS A 192 13.03 -4.07 -5.08
N CYS A 193 14.19 -3.59 -5.53
CA CYS A 193 14.35 -3.04 -6.88
C CYS A 193 14.60 -4.14 -7.90
N ASP A 194 15.29 -5.20 -7.50
CA ASP A 194 15.61 -6.38 -8.30
C ASP A 194 15.44 -7.64 -7.42
N PRO A 195 15.41 -8.86 -7.98
CA PRO A 195 15.29 -10.08 -7.17
C PRO A 195 16.26 -10.12 -5.99
N CYS A 196 17.52 -9.78 -6.25
CA CYS A 196 18.58 -9.78 -5.25
C CYS A 196 18.98 -8.38 -4.75
N VAL A 197 18.33 -7.29 -5.16
CA VAL A 197 18.75 -5.93 -4.75
C VAL A 197 17.62 -5.22 -4.04
N ILE A 198 17.91 -4.75 -2.83
CA ILE A 198 16.97 -3.99 -1.99
C ILE A 198 17.47 -2.58 -1.74
N LEU A 199 16.52 -1.66 -1.52
CA LEU A 199 16.76 -0.35 -0.94
C LEU A 199 16.11 -0.28 0.44
N SER A 200 16.89 0.08 1.46
CA SER A 200 16.39 0.31 2.82
C SER A 200 16.51 1.78 3.19
N ALA A 201 15.48 2.34 3.81
CA ALA A 201 15.45 3.73 4.23
C ALA A 201 15.24 3.82 5.75
N GLY A 202 16.21 4.42 6.44
CA GLY A 202 16.21 4.50 7.90
C GLY A 202 15.75 5.85 8.43
N GLN A 203 15.39 5.87 9.71
CA GLN A 203 15.17 7.12 10.44
C GLN A 203 16.48 7.91 10.69
N ASP A 204 17.63 7.32 10.33
CA ASP A 204 18.95 7.93 10.28
C ASP A 204 19.18 8.77 9.02
N GLY A 205 18.16 8.89 8.15
CA GLY A 205 18.20 9.73 6.95
C GLY A 205 19.16 9.22 5.89
N ARG A 206 19.58 7.96 6.04
CA ARG A 206 20.38 7.25 5.07
C ARG A 206 19.51 6.26 4.30
N ILE A 207 19.89 6.06 3.06
CA ILE A 207 19.34 5.04 2.17
C ILE A 207 20.50 4.15 1.76
N PHE A 208 20.36 2.86 2.00
CA PHE A 208 21.34 1.88 1.59
C PHE A 208 20.80 1.02 0.47
N GLN A 209 21.69 0.63 -0.44
CA GLN A 209 21.46 -0.41 -1.41
C GLN A 209 22.19 -1.67 -0.98
N SER A 210 21.48 -2.78 -0.85
CA SER A 210 22.07 -4.07 -0.46
C SER A 210 21.83 -5.11 -1.55
N ASP A 211 22.88 -5.81 -1.96
CA ASP A 211 22.76 -7.03 -2.76
C ASP A 211 22.65 -8.23 -1.81
N LEU A 212 21.51 -8.93 -1.87
CA LEU A 212 21.16 -10.08 -1.04
C LEU A 212 22.07 -11.28 -1.25
N ARG A 213 23.00 -11.26 -2.20
CA ARG A 213 24.04 -12.27 -2.40
C ARG A 213 25.35 -11.88 -1.70
N GLN A 214 25.57 -10.59 -1.51
CA GLN A 214 26.77 -10.03 -0.89
C GLN A 214 26.57 -9.83 0.62
N ARG A 215 27.64 -9.48 1.34
CA ARG A 215 27.59 -9.22 2.80
C ARG A 215 27.72 -7.73 3.15
N SER A 216 27.90 -6.88 2.15
CA SER A 216 28.10 -5.44 2.33
C SER A 216 27.00 -4.66 1.63
N ALA A 217 26.41 -3.71 2.34
CA ALA A 217 25.57 -2.67 1.78
C ALA A 217 26.39 -1.49 1.29
N ILE A 218 25.85 -0.75 0.33
CA ILE A 218 26.42 0.50 -0.20
C ILE A 218 25.52 1.64 0.27
N GLU A 219 26.09 2.64 0.93
CA GLU A 219 25.37 3.88 1.24
C GLU A 219 25.07 4.59 -0.09
N LEU A 220 23.79 4.66 -0.44
CA LEU A 220 23.34 5.25 -1.68
C LEU A 220 23.10 6.75 -1.51
N LEU A 221 22.47 7.13 -0.39
CA LEU A 221 22.07 8.51 -0.15
C LEU A 221 22.09 8.88 1.33
N ASN A 222 22.47 10.12 1.62
CA ASN A 222 22.36 10.72 2.95
C ASN A 222 21.69 12.09 2.82
N ILE A 223 20.51 12.24 3.43
CA ILE A 223 19.70 13.45 3.30
C ILE A 223 19.70 14.21 4.64
N PRO A 224 20.57 15.22 4.79
CA PRO A 224 20.57 16.08 5.98
C PRO A 224 19.40 17.08 5.95
N ARG A 225 18.81 17.41 7.11
CA ARG A 225 17.79 18.46 7.24
C ARG A 225 18.47 19.77 7.63
N ARG A 226 18.16 20.87 6.92
CA ARG A 226 18.85 22.18 7.00
C ARG A 226 18.88 22.87 8.39
N LYS A 227 17.98 22.52 9.32
CA LYS A 227 17.80 23.23 10.61
C LYS A 227 17.63 22.22 11.76
N ASP A 228 18.67 21.47 12.09
CA ASP A 228 18.81 20.65 13.32
C ASP A 228 18.23 19.23 13.31
N GLY A 229 18.32 18.51 12.19
CA GLY A 229 18.01 17.09 12.23
C GLY A 229 18.32 16.28 11.00
N VAL A 230 17.87 15.03 11.09
CA VAL A 230 17.97 14.02 10.06
C VAL A 230 16.60 13.86 9.40
N PHE A 231 16.54 13.62 8.08
CA PHE A 231 15.28 13.28 7.43
C PHE A 231 14.88 11.86 7.84
N ARG A 232 13.90 11.70 8.72
CA ARG A 232 13.52 10.38 9.21
C ARG A 232 12.56 9.71 8.22
N PHE A 233 13.00 8.70 7.49
CA PHE A 233 12.15 7.98 6.54
C PHE A 233 11.15 7.06 7.27
N ARG A 234 9.92 6.99 6.74
CA ARG A 234 8.90 6.00 7.11
C ARG A 234 8.60 5.02 5.98
N THR A 235 8.75 5.46 4.74
CA THR A 235 8.36 4.69 3.57
C THR A 235 9.36 4.87 2.45
N ILE A 236 9.54 3.80 1.70
CA ILE A 236 10.29 3.76 0.45
C ILE A 236 9.55 2.85 -0.52
N ASP A 237 9.48 3.27 -1.78
CA ASP A 237 8.95 2.44 -2.84
C ASP A 237 9.72 2.67 -4.14
N CYS A 238 9.72 1.66 -5.01
CA CYS A 238 10.32 1.75 -6.34
C CYS A 238 9.40 1.06 -7.35
N ASN A 239 9.24 1.68 -8.52
CA ASN A 239 8.55 0.99 -9.60
C ASN A 239 9.51 0.01 -10.28
N ARG A 240 9.53 -1.23 -9.79
CA ARG A 240 10.43 -2.27 -10.32
C ARG A 240 10.17 -2.64 -11.77
N GLU A 241 8.90 -2.66 -12.21
CA GLU A 241 8.53 -3.25 -13.50
C GLU A 241 8.83 -2.34 -14.70
N ILE A 242 8.59 -1.03 -14.56
CA ILE A 242 8.64 -0.07 -15.69
C ILE A 242 9.72 1.00 -15.47
N ARG A 243 9.92 1.45 -14.23
CA ARG A 243 10.89 2.52 -13.91
C ARG A 243 11.81 2.16 -12.74
N PRO A 244 12.61 1.07 -12.83
CA PRO A 244 13.44 0.58 -11.71
C PRO A 244 14.57 1.55 -11.30
N HIS A 245 14.83 2.56 -12.13
CA HIS A 245 15.76 3.64 -11.84
C HIS A 245 15.17 4.70 -10.88
N LEU A 246 13.85 4.79 -10.78
CA LEU A 246 13.17 5.72 -9.86
C LEU A 246 12.80 5.03 -8.55
N PHE A 247 13.00 5.74 -7.47
CA PHE A 247 12.43 5.40 -6.17
C PHE A 247 11.94 6.66 -5.48
N ALA A 248 10.92 6.49 -4.64
CA ALA A 248 10.28 7.54 -3.89
C ALA A 248 10.45 7.25 -2.41
N VAL A 249 10.69 8.31 -1.63
CA VAL A 249 10.85 8.24 -0.19
C VAL A 249 10.04 9.34 0.48
N ALA A 250 9.49 9.00 1.65
CA ALA A 250 8.81 9.95 2.49
C ALA A 250 8.92 9.54 3.96
N GLY A 251 8.49 10.42 4.87
CA GLY A 251 8.58 10.16 6.29
C GLY A 251 8.11 11.32 7.13
N TYR A 252 8.86 11.65 8.18
CA TYR A 252 8.51 12.75 9.06
C TYR A 252 8.77 14.10 8.37
N GLY A 253 7.75 14.94 8.31
CA GLY A 253 7.70 16.15 7.51
C GLY A 253 6.72 16.02 6.34
N SER A 254 6.49 17.14 5.67
CA SER A 254 5.47 17.27 4.63
C SER A 254 5.96 16.93 3.23
N SER A 255 7.17 16.39 3.07
CA SER A 255 7.80 16.22 1.76
C SER A 255 7.85 14.76 1.31
N VAL A 256 7.51 14.55 0.05
CA VAL A 256 7.78 13.32 -0.69
C VAL A 256 8.85 13.64 -1.72
N LEU A 257 9.89 12.82 -1.75
CA LEU A 257 11.06 13.02 -2.59
C LEU A 257 11.18 11.83 -3.55
N VAL A 258 11.43 12.12 -4.82
CA VAL A 258 11.65 11.11 -5.85
C VAL A 258 13.03 11.31 -6.44
N TYR A 259 13.79 10.22 -6.49
CA TYR A 259 15.17 10.20 -6.94
C TYR A 259 15.34 9.23 -8.10
N ASP A 260 16.18 9.62 -9.07
CA ASP A 260 16.72 8.73 -10.08
C ASP A 260 18.09 8.21 -9.63
N ARG A 261 18.19 6.90 -9.44
CA ARG A 261 19.41 6.19 -9.00
C ARG A 261 20.63 6.47 -9.87
N ARG A 262 20.41 6.75 -11.15
CA ARG A 262 21.49 7.01 -12.12
C ARG A 262 22.15 8.38 -11.91
N PHE A 263 21.47 9.32 -11.24
CA PHE A 263 21.91 10.69 -11.08
C PHE A 263 22.15 11.10 -9.62
N ILE A 264 22.16 10.14 -8.69
CA ILE A 264 22.33 10.43 -7.25
C ILE A 264 23.65 11.15 -6.94
N ASN A 265 24.73 10.78 -7.63
CA ASN A 265 26.05 11.39 -7.44
C ASN A 265 26.13 12.82 -7.99
N ASN A 266 25.11 13.29 -8.71
CA ASN A 266 25.04 14.67 -9.11
C ASN A 266 24.52 15.49 -7.93
N SER A 267 25.34 16.39 -7.43
CA SER A 267 24.90 17.38 -6.44
C SER A 267 24.28 18.58 -7.14
N ASP A 268 23.14 19.05 -6.64
CA ASP A 268 22.75 20.44 -6.87
C ASP A 268 23.87 21.34 -6.34
N GLY A 269 24.07 22.54 -6.90
CA GLY A 269 25.14 23.49 -6.50
C GLY A 269 25.17 23.92 -5.00
N ASN A 270 24.31 23.31 -4.18
CA ASN A 270 24.24 23.41 -2.73
C ASN A 270 24.67 22.10 -2.00
N HIS A 271 25.39 21.18 -2.65
CA HIS A 271 25.86 19.90 -2.10
C HIS A 271 24.77 18.94 -1.58
N LEU A 272 23.52 19.12 -2.02
CA LEU A 272 22.43 18.18 -1.76
C LEU A 272 22.27 17.26 -2.97
N PRO A 273 21.91 15.97 -2.75
CA PRO A 273 21.69 15.04 -3.84
C PRO A 273 20.55 15.52 -4.75
N TYR A 274 20.71 15.31 -6.06
CA TYR A 274 19.74 15.73 -7.06
C TYR A 274 18.38 15.05 -6.87
N CYS A 275 17.39 15.81 -6.38
CA CYS A 275 16.01 15.37 -6.25
C CYS A 275 15.28 15.59 -7.59
N THR A 276 14.86 14.50 -8.24
CA THR A 276 14.24 14.55 -9.57
C THR A 276 12.84 15.18 -9.51
N TYR A 277 12.02 14.71 -8.57
CA TYR A 277 10.70 15.29 -8.30
C TYR A 277 10.51 15.47 -6.81
N TYR A 278 9.75 16.50 -6.43
CA TYR A 278 9.29 16.65 -5.05
C TYR A 278 7.83 17.06 -5.00
N LEU A 279 7.13 16.54 -3.99
CA LEU A 279 5.78 16.94 -3.60
C LEU A 279 5.86 17.46 -2.16
N SER A 280 5.18 18.55 -1.86
CA SER A 280 4.99 19.00 -0.48
C SER A 280 3.52 19.10 -0.16
N PHE A 281 3.10 18.49 0.94
CA PHE A 281 1.82 18.76 1.56
C PHE A 281 1.84 20.16 2.18
N LEU A 282 0.66 20.80 2.20
CA LEU A 282 0.48 22.12 2.80
C LEU A 282 0.32 21.95 4.31
N ALA A 283 1.39 22.23 5.05
CA ALA A 283 1.29 22.41 6.50
C ALA A 283 1.05 23.90 6.78
N PHE A 284 -0.13 24.22 7.33
CA PHE A 284 -0.58 25.60 7.54
C PHE A 284 0.25 26.36 8.59
N ASN A 285 0.84 25.67 9.57
CA ASN A 285 1.68 26.28 10.62
C ASN A 285 3.04 25.57 10.81
N GLU A 286 4.03 26.26 11.38
CA GLU A 286 5.35 25.69 11.68
C GLU A 286 5.31 24.61 12.78
N GLU A 287 4.42 24.74 13.77
CA GLU A 287 4.20 23.70 14.78
C GLU A 287 3.61 22.42 14.17
N ASP A 288 2.67 22.56 13.24
CA ASP A 288 2.05 21.43 12.52
C ASP A 288 3.07 20.69 11.64
N ARG A 289 4.07 21.40 11.08
CA ARG A 289 5.16 20.77 10.30
C ARG A 289 6.00 19.77 11.09
N SER A 290 6.06 19.93 12.41
CA SER A 290 6.83 19.03 13.28
C SER A 290 6.11 17.70 13.53
N ARG A 291 4.76 17.73 13.54
CA ARG A 291 3.89 16.56 13.74
C ARG A 291 3.47 15.89 12.43
N PHE A 292 3.56 16.62 11.32
CA PHE A 292 3.23 16.11 10.00
C PHE A 292 4.11 14.92 9.62
N SER A 293 3.50 13.86 9.08
CA SER A 293 4.24 12.78 8.45
C SER A 293 3.50 12.24 7.24
N VAL A 294 4.28 11.73 6.29
CA VAL A 294 3.80 10.96 5.14
C VAL A 294 4.12 9.49 5.43
N PRO A 295 3.16 8.70 5.94
CA PRO A 295 3.41 7.33 6.36
C PRO A 295 3.58 6.34 5.20
N CYS A 296 3.00 6.60 4.02
CA CYS A 296 3.11 5.70 2.87
C CYS A 296 3.22 6.46 1.54
N VAL A 297 4.07 5.93 0.67
CA VAL A 297 4.17 6.32 -0.73
C VAL A 297 4.22 5.08 -1.59
N ARG A 298 3.46 5.06 -2.69
CA ARG A 298 3.45 3.95 -3.66
C ARG A 298 3.39 4.43 -5.10
N PHE A 299 4.25 3.89 -5.95
CA PHE A 299 4.12 4.05 -7.39
C PHE A 299 2.88 3.31 -7.89
N SER A 300 2.18 3.91 -8.86
CA SER A 300 1.21 3.17 -9.66
C SER A 300 1.91 2.00 -10.36
N PRO A 301 1.20 0.91 -10.67
CA PRO A 301 1.79 -0.21 -11.42
C PRO A 301 2.43 0.26 -12.73
N ASN A 302 1.80 1.23 -13.40
CA ASN A 302 2.30 1.84 -14.64
C ASN A 302 3.50 2.80 -14.44
N GLY A 303 3.79 3.19 -13.20
CA GLY A 303 4.93 4.04 -12.82
C GLY A 303 4.79 5.50 -13.21
N ASP A 304 3.60 5.90 -13.63
CA ASP A 304 3.26 7.25 -14.08
C ASP A 304 2.77 8.15 -12.95
N ARG A 305 2.28 7.57 -11.84
CA ARG A 305 1.68 8.28 -10.72
C ARG A 305 2.23 7.79 -9.38
N LEU A 306 2.15 8.64 -8.38
CA LEU A 306 2.38 8.32 -6.97
C LEU A 306 1.08 8.43 -6.19
N LEU A 307 0.85 7.50 -5.29
CA LEU A 307 -0.16 7.57 -4.24
C LEU A 307 0.55 7.87 -2.93
N CYS A 308 0.14 8.93 -2.25
CA CYS A 308 0.76 9.42 -1.02
C CYS A 308 -0.31 9.56 0.05
N SER A 309 -0.12 8.94 1.21
CA SER A 309 -0.96 9.16 2.39
C SER A 309 -0.30 10.15 3.35
N ALA A 310 -1.10 10.89 4.12
CA ALA A 310 -0.63 11.83 5.13
C ALA A 310 -1.30 11.59 6.49
N SER A 311 -0.57 11.93 7.55
CA SER A 311 -1.05 11.83 8.92
C SER A 311 -2.23 12.76 9.24
N THR A 312 -2.50 13.75 8.40
CA THR A 312 -3.67 14.63 8.46
C THR A 312 -4.95 13.96 7.95
N GLY A 313 -4.86 12.72 7.46
CA GLY A 313 -5.96 12.04 6.78
C GLY A 313 -6.05 12.39 5.28
N GLU A 314 -5.12 13.18 4.75
CA GLU A 314 -5.07 13.48 3.31
C GLU A 314 -4.47 12.32 2.52
N VAL A 315 -5.14 11.91 1.44
CA VAL A 315 -4.54 11.06 0.41
C VAL A 315 -4.47 11.82 -0.91
N VAL A 316 -3.27 11.84 -1.50
CA VAL A 316 -2.92 12.62 -2.68
C VAL A 316 -2.38 11.72 -3.78
N ILE A 317 -2.82 11.94 -5.01
CA ILE A 317 -2.31 11.27 -6.21
C ILE A 317 -1.53 12.27 -7.05
N ALA A 318 -0.25 12.02 -7.29
CA ALA A 318 0.63 12.92 -8.03
C ALA A 318 1.08 12.29 -9.36
N ASP A 319 0.99 13.03 -10.46
CA ASP A 319 1.45 12.58 -11.77
C ASP A 319 2.95 12.90 -11.97
N ILE A 320 3.75 11.87 -12.24
CA ILE A 320 5.21 11.93 -12.42
C ILE A 320 5.57 12.27 -13.86
N THR A 321 4.69 11.99 -14.83
CA THR A 321 4.97 12.17 -16.26
C THR A 321 4.89 13.63 -16.70
N ARG A 322 4.04 14.43 -16.05
CA ARG A 322 3.80 15.85 -16.40
C ARG A 322 4.97 16.78 -16.07
N GLY A 323 6.01 16.29 -15.38
CA GLY A 323 7.19 17.07 -15.03
C GLY A 323 8.21 17.27 -16.16
N SER A 324 7.93 16.87 -17.41
CA SER A 324 8.86 16.98 -18.53
C SER A 324 8.92 18.36 -19.22
N ASN A 325 8.05 19.31 -18.86
CA ASN A 325 7.91 20.60 -19.57
C ASN A 325 8.31 21.84 -18.75
N VAL A 326 9.27 21.73 -17.82
CA VAL A 326 9.86 22.92 -17.20
C VAL A 326 11.38 22.83 -17.23
N SER A 327 11.99 23.83 -17.85
CA SER A 327 13.42 24.13 -17.90
C SER A 327 14.08 24.40 -16.54
N SER A 328 13.38 24.14 -15.43
CA SER A 328 13.90 24.19 -14.08
C SER A 328 14.41 22.80 -13.68
N ARG A 329 15.65 22.73 -13.20
CA ARG A 329 16.32 21.49 -12.73
C ARG A 329 15.63 20.80 -11.53
N ARG A 330 14.44 21.26 -11.11
CA ARG A 330 13.57 20.65 -10.10
C ARG A 330 12.13 20.72 -10.62
N SER A 331 11.44 19.59 -10.69
CA SER A 331 10.03 19.53 -11.09
C SER A 331 9.14 19.34 -9.86
N VAL A 332 8.17 20.23 -9.69
CA VAL A 332 7.17 20.15 -8.62
C VAL A 332 6.06 19.20 -9.06
N LEU A 333 5.74 18.20 -8.24
CA LEU A 333 4.57 17.38 -8.44
C LEU A 333 3.34 18.14 -7.94
N ILE A 334 2.29 18.21 -8.76
CA ILE A 334 0.99 18.73 -8.35
C ILE A 334 0.08 17.52 -8.13
N GLY A 335 -0.39 17.36 -6.90
CA GLY A 335 -1.38 16.34 -6.56
C GLY A 335 -2.74 16.66 -7.17
N GLN A 336 -3.37 15.69 -7.83
CA GLN A 336 -4.77 15.71 -8.21
C GLN A 336 -5.56 14.80 -7.24
N GLY A 337 -6.57 15.36 -6.58
CA GLY A 337 -7.41 14.64 -5.63
C GLY A 337 -6.82 14.67 -4.22
N VAL A 338 -7.48 15.41 -3.34
CA VAL A 338 -7.28 15.36 -1.89
C VAL A 338 -8.53 14.71 -1.32
N LYS A 339 -8.37 13.52 -0.73
CA LYS A 339 -9.43 12.92 0.08
C LYS A 339 -9.05 13.08 1.54
N LEU A 340 -10.00 13.58 2.33
CA LEU A 340 -9.83 13.84 3.76
C LEU A 340 -10.57 12.76 4.55
N PHE A 341 -9.82 12.02 5.36
CA PHE A 341 -10.36 11.12 6.35
C PHE A 341 -10.37 11.82 7.72
N SER A 342 -11.31 11.45 8.60
CA SER A 342 -11.41 12.02 9.94
C SER A 342 -10.23 11.62 10.83
N GLU A 343 -9.59 10.50 10.51
CA GLU A 343 -8.50 9.91 11.27
C GLU A 343 -7.23 9.78 10.40
N PRO A 344 -6.03 9.70 11.02
CA PRO A 344 -4.78 9.51 10.31
C PRO A 344 -4.79 8.25 9.45
N THR A 345 -4.28 8.37 8.23
CA THR A 345 -4.07 7.23 7.33
C THR A 345 -2.68 6.64 7.51
N PHE A 346 -2.51 5.33 7.34
CA PHE A 346 -1.22 4.64 7.51
C PHE A 346 -0.68 4.18 6.17
N LYS A 347 -1.18 3.06 5.67
CA LYS A 347 -0.73 2.47 4.42
C LYS A 347 -1.74 2.72 3.32
N CYS A 348 -1.22 3.04 2.15
CA CYS A 348 -1.97 3.14 0.93
C CYS A 348 -1.40 2.17 -0.10
N CYS A 349 -2.25 1.66 -0.98
CA CYS A 349 -1.82 0.76 -2.04
C CYS A 349 -2.72 0.89 -3.27
N TRP A 350 -2.18 0.45 -4.41
CA TRP A 350 -2.90 0.40 -5.67
C TRP A 350 -3.53 -0.97 -5.86
N PHE A 351 -4.73 -0.98 -6.42
CA PHE A 351 -5.31 -2.17 -7.03
C PHE A 351 -5.55 -1.84 -8.50
N GLY A 352 -4.65 -2.36 -9.33
CA GLY A 352 -4.61 -2.07 -10.75
C GLY A 352 -4.12 -0.65 -10.96
N ASP A 353 -4.51 -0.03 -12.06
CA ASP A 353 -4.15 1.35 -12.36
C ASP A 353 -5.31 2.33 -12.12
N ARG A 354 -6.42 1.83 -11.57
CA ARG A 354 -7.67 2.58 -11.41
C ARG A 354 -8.09 2.76 -9.96
N LEU A 355 -7.89 1.76 -9.11
CA LEU A 355 -8.38 1.80 -7.74
C LEU A 355 -7.22 2.07 -6.77
N ALA A 356 -7.47 2.97 -5.82
CA ALA A 356 -6.55 3.27 -4.74
C ALA A 356 -7.22 2.92 -3.40
N PHE A 357 -6.40 2.41 -2.49
CA PHE A 357 -6.81 1.95 -1.17
C PHE A 357 -6.03 2.69 -0.10
N SER A 358 -6.68 2.94 1.02
CA SER A 358 -6.04 3.42 2.24
C SER A 358 -6.71 2.83 3.46
N THR A 359 -5.91 2.51 4.46
CA THR A 359 -6.41 2.28 5.82
C THR A 359 -6.29 3.53 6.65
N SER A 360 -7.15 3.58 7.65
CA SER A 360 -7.25 4.63 8.66
C SER A 360 -7.30 3.98 10.04
N ASN A 361 -7.04 4.78 11.08
CA ASN A 361 -7.15 4.34 12.48
C ASN A 361 -8.59 4.03 12.92
N ASP A 362 -9.59 4.33 12.10
CA ASP A 362 -10.99 4.03 12.37
C ASP A 362 -11.38 2.56 12.14
N GLY A 363 -10.45 1.71 11.69
CA GLY A 363 -10.70 0.29 11.40
C GLY A 363 -11.36 0.04 10.04
N PHE A 364 -11.45 1.05 9.17
CA PHE A 364 -12.00 0.91 7.84
C PHE A 364 -10.91 0.85 6.76
N LEU A 365 -11.19 0.03 5.74
CA LEU A 365 -10.51 0.05 4.46
C LEU A 365 -11.30 0.94 3.51
N TYR A 366 -10.70 2.05 3.10
CA TYR A 366 -11.27 2.92 2.09
C TYR A 366 -10.73 2.55 0.72
N ALA A 367 -11.63 2.39 -0.24
CA ALA A 367 -11.30 2.12 -1.62
C ALA A 367 -11.98 3.15 -2.52
N TRP A 368 -11.26 3.66 -3.51
CA TRP A 368 -11.86 4.57 -4.45
C TRP A 368 -11.31 4.48 -5.86
N ASP A 369 -12.16 4.88 -6.79
CA ASP A 369 -11.81 5.11 -8.17
C ASP A 369 -11.05 6.43 -8.30
N VAL A 370 -9.87 6.37 -8.91
CA VAL A 370 -9.00 7.53 -9.11
C VAL A 370 -9.53 8.47 -10.20
N TYR A 371 -10.32 7.98 -11.16
CA TYR A 371 -10.88 8.80 -12.24
C TYR A 371 -12.22 9.42 -11.86
N ASP A 372 -13.12 8.59 -11.34
CA ASP A 372 -14.51 9.00 -11.08
C ASP A 372 -14.72 9.48 -9.63
N GLY A 373 -13.74 9.29 -8.74
CA GLY A 373 -13.79 9.72 -7.34
C GLY A 373 -14.72 8.88 -6.45
N THR A 374 -15.50 7.96 -7.02
CA THR A 374 -16.43 7.08 -6.30
C THR A 374 -15.70 6.31 -5.20
N MET A 375 -16.26 6.32 -3.98
CA MET A 375 -15.68 5.68 -2.82
C MET A 375 -16.58 4.58 -2.29
N ILE A 376 -15.95 3.50 -1.84
CA ILE A 376 -16.56 2.44 -1.04
C ILE A 376 -15.67 2.20 0.18
N PHE A 377 -16.24 1.73 1.26
CA PHE A 377 -15.49 1.39 2.47
C PHE A 377 -15.90 0.00 2.95
N PHE A 378 -14.94 -0.70 3.55
CA PHE A 378 -15.13 -2.00 4.16
C PHE A 378 -14.72 -1.89 5.62
N LYS A 379 -15.57 -2.40 6.52
CA LYS A 379 -15.17 -2.57 7.92
C LYS A 379 -14.24 -3.77 7.99
N ILE A 380 -13.01 -3.57 8.48
CA ILE A 380 -12.06 -4.68 8.67
C ILE A 380 -12.26 -5.21 10.09
N GLY A 381 -12.82 -6.41 10.20
CA GLY A 381 -13.04 -7.07 11.48
C GLY A 381 -14.10 -6.39 12.37
N ASP A 382 -14.30 -6.99 13.53
CA ASP A 382 -15.28 -6.50 14.52
C ASP A 382 -14.67 -5.65 15.63
N GLU A 383 -13.35 -5.76 15.83
CA GLU A 383 -12.61 -5.06 16.89
C GLU A 383 -12.08 -3.70 16.44
N ILE A 384 -12.05 -2.75 17.37
CA ILE A 384 -11.47 -1.41 17.15
C ILE A 384 -9.95 -1.56 17.19
N GLY A 385 -9.32 -1.72 16.03
CA GLY A 385 -7.88 -1.92 15.90
C GLY A 385 -7.28 -1.21 14.69
N ASN A 386 -6.02 -0.83 14.80
CA ASN A 386 -5.30 -0.17 13.71
C ASN A 386 -4.90 -1.18 12.64
N THR A 387 -5.19 -0.90 11.38
CA THR A 387 -4.69 -1.72 10.27
C THR A 387 -3.34 -1.19 9.79
N ASN A 388 -2.26 -1.90 10.18
CA ASN A 388 -0.88 -1.47 9.93
C ASN A 388 -0.40 -1.68 8.50
N GLU A 389 -0.87 -2.70 7.79
CA GLU A 389 -0.44 -3.02 6.41
C GLU A 389 -1.62 -3.54 5.59
N ILE A 390 -1.59 -3.26 4.29
CA ILE A 390 -2.52 -3.77 3.29
C ILE A 390 -1.68 -4.20 2.10
N PHE A 391 -1.96 -5.38 1.58
CA PHE A 391 -1.30 -5.86 0.38
C PHE A 391 -2.31 -6.55 -0.53
N PHE A 392 -2.23 -6.24 -1.82
CA PHE A 392 -3.04 -6.89 -2.85
C PHE A 392 -2.16 -7.70 -3.79
N ARG A 393 -2.64 -8.88 -4.14
CA ARG A 393 -2.05 -9.72 -5.17
C ARG A 393 -3.11 -10.16 -6.17
N TYR A 394 -2.73 -10.19 -7.44
CA TYR A 394 -3.49 -10.91 -8.46
C TYR A 394 -3.08 -12.37 -8.50
N HIS A 395 -4.00 -13.24 -8.12
CA HIS A 395 -3.86 -14.67 -8.33
C HIS A 395 -4.88 -15.08 -9.40
N PHE A 396 -4.38 -15.52 -10.56
CA PHE A 396 -5.21 -16.24 -11.50
C PHE A 396 -5.08 -17.70 -11.13
N ILE A 397 -6.20 -18.34 -10.81
CA ILE A 397 -6.23 -19.80 -10.64
C ILE A 397 -6.12 -20.37 -12.06
N ASP A 398 -4.99 -21.02 -12.36
CA ASP A 398 -4.78 -21.69 -13.65
C ASP A 398 -5.69 -22.91 -13.84
#